data_AF-A0A0D6QKW7-F1
#
_entry.id   AF-A0A0D6QKW7-F1
#
_cell.length_a   1.000
_cell.length_b   1.000
_cell.length_c   1.000
_cell.angle_alpha   90.00
_cell.angle_beta   90.00
_cell.angle_gamma   90.00
#
_symmetry.space_group_name_H-M   'P 1'
#
loop_
_entity.id
_entity.type
_entity.pdbx_description
1 polymer ?
#
loop_
_entity_poly.entity_id
_entity_poly.type
_entity_poly.pdbx_seq_one_letter_code
_entity_poly.pdbx_strand_id
1 'polypeptide(L)'
;MSPAAPNGARVPAFVRALRWILYALLLVAAALTLAGLPELQRAVAAGHWPRATLAIPPALVAVFIAGYATYRFALVRAGRYPAGKALVQLGLMVLMVAVIGGIALERGQGAPDAPVDLGRALASTDPDARAMAAELARHRPREVSERLVPALVELAADPAPEVRRQARATLAALAGEDAGGDGPDAPERWRAFWRARGLIPR
;
A
#
# COMPACT_ATOMS: atom_id res chain seq x y z
N MET A 1 -52.22 1.08 47.89
CA MET A 1 -50.75 1.07 47.80
C MET A 1 -50.37 0.72 46.37
N SER A 2 -50.07 1.72 45.55
CA SER A 2 -49.64 1.50 44.16
C SER A 2 -48.14 1.18 44.13
N PRO A 3 -47.69 0.13 43.42
CA PRO A 3 -46.27 -0.15 43.28
C PRO A 3 -45.64 0.91 42.39
N ALA A 4 -44.61 1.58 42.92
CA ALA A 4 -43.81 2.56 42.19
C ALA A 4 -43.12 1.88 41.00
N ALA A 5 -43.32 2.43 39.80
CA ALA A 5 -42.64 1.99 38.59
C ALA A 5 -41.11 2.11 38.77
N PRO A 6 -40.31 1.13 38.32
CA PRO A 6 -38.86 1.24 38.37
C PRO A 6 -38.42 2.40 37.48
N ASN A 7 -37.82 3.41 38.11
CA ASN A 7 -37.21 4.55 37.44
C ASN A 7 -36.27 4.07 36.33
N GLY A 8 -36.70 4.20 35.08
CA GLY A 8 -35.88 4.02 33.90
C GLY A 8 -34.80 5.08 33.89
N ALA A 9 -33.69 4.84 34.59
CA ALA A 9 -32.59 5.78 34.67
C ALA A 9 -32.12 6.12 33.25
N ARG A 10 -32.21 7.39 32.86
CA ARG A 10 -31.84 7.83 31.52
C ARG A 10 -30.36 7.56 31.32
N VAL A 11 -29.98 7.02 30.16
CA VAL A 11 -28.57 6.84 29.80
C VAL A 11 -27.88 8.21 29.89
N PRO A 12 -26.77 8.35 30.65
CA PRO A 12 -26.09 9.63 30.81
C PRO A 12 -25.76 10.20 29.43
N ALA A 13 -26.01 11.50 29.22
CA ALA A 13 -25.77 12.17 27.93
C ALA A 13 -24.32 11.95 27.43
N PHE A 14 -23.37 11.89 28.37
CA PHE A 14 -21.97 11.55 28.13
C PHE A 14 -21.77 10.20 27.41
N VAL A 15 -22.51 9.15 27.80
CA VAL A 15 -22.38 7.81 27.21
C VAL A 15 -22.90 7.81 25.76
N ARG A 16 -23.95 8.58 25.46
CA ARG A 16 -24.44 8.75 24.08
C ARG A 16 -23.47 9.54 23.21
N ALA A 17 -22.92 10.64 23.72
CA ALA A 17 -21.94 11.45 23.01
C ALA A 17 -20.66 10.65 22.71
N LEU A 18 -20.14 9.92 23.70
CA LEU A 18 -18.96 9.09 23.57
C LEU A 18 -19.12 7.99 22.51
N ARG A 19 -20.32 7.39 22.39
CA ARG A 19 -20.61 6.42 21.33
C ARG A 19 -20.41 7.01 19.93
N TRP A 20 -20.94 8.21 19.69
CA TRP A 20 -20.83 8.88 18.41
C TRP A 20 -19.40 9.34 18.11
N ILE A 21 -18.69 9.82 19.12
CA ILE A 21 -17.27 10.17 19.01
C ILE A 21 -16.44 8.95 18.61
N LEU A 22 -16.70 7.78 19.21
CA LEU A 22 -16.00 6.54 18.87
C LEU A 22 -16.32 6.05 17.45
N TYR A 23 -17.57 6.17 17.00
CA TYR A 23 -17.93 5.85 15.63
C TYR A 23 -17.24 6.79 14.62
N ALA A 24 -17.24 8.09 14.89
CA ALA A 24 -16.55 9.07 14.05
C ALA A 24 -15.04 8.79 14.01
N LEU A 25 -14.44 8.52 15.17
CA LEU A 25 -13.02 8.21 15.29
C LEU A 25 -12.65 6.91 14.57
N LEU A 26 -13.50 5.88 14.67
CA LEU A 26 -13.32 4.62 13.93
C LEU A 26 -13.41 4.84 12.43
N LEU A 27 -14.40 5.61 11.97
CA LEU A 27 -14.60 5.91 10.56
C LEU A 27 -13.39 6.68 10.01
N VAL A 28 -12.91 7.68 10.75
CA VAL A 28 -11.73 8.48 10.40
C VAL A 28 -10.47 7.61 10.39
N ALA A 29 -10.27 6.76 11.40
CA ALA A 29 -9.13 5.84 11.43
C ALA A 29 -9.18 4.84 10.28
N ALA A 30 -10.35 4.26 9.98
CA ALA A 30 -10.54 3.35 8.85
C ALA A 30 -10.29 4.05 7.51
N ALA A 31 -10.82 5.25 7.30
CA ALA A 31 -10.61 6.03 6.09
C ALA A 31 -9.14 6.41 5.89
N LEU A 32 -8.47 6.89 6.95
CA LEU A 32 -7.05 7.22 6.90
C LEU A 32 -6.17 5.99 6.68
N THR A 33 -6.55 4.83 7.20
CA THR A 33 -5.77 3.59 7.03
C THR A 33 -5.98 2.98 5.65
N LEU A 34 -7.21 2.99 5.13
CA LEU A 34 -7.55 2.37 3.84
C LEU A 34 -7.20 3.26 2.64
N ALA A 35 -7.46 4.56 2.73
CA ALA A 35 -7.24 5.50 1.63
C ALA A 35 -6.04 6.42 1.85
N GLY A 36 -5.82 6.86 3.10
CA GLY A 36 -4.79 7.87 3.41
C GLY A 36 -3.36 7.33 3.49
N LEU A 37 -3.16 6.12 4.00
CA LEU A 37 -1.83 5.51 4.17
C LEU A 37 -0.99 5.45 2.88
N PRO A 38 -1.51 4.95 1.74
CA PRO A 38 -0.72 4.86 0.52
C PRO A 38 -0.38 6.24 -0.07
N GLU A 39 -1.27 7.23 0.03
CA GLU A 39 -1.01 8.60 -0.43
C GLU A 39 -0.03 9.33 0.49
N LEU A 40 -0.14 9.14 1.80
CA LEU A 40 0.77 9.70 2.79
C LEU A 40 2.18 9.11 2.64
N GLN A 41 2.29 7.81 2.37
CA GLN A 41 3.56 7.17 2.03
C GLN A 41 4.17 7.75 0.75
N ARG A 42 3.38 7.95 -0.31
CA ARG A 42 3.84 8.61 -1.54
C ARG A 42 4.32 10.04 -1.28
N ALA A 43 3.58 10.81 -0.48
CA ALA A 43 3.92 12.20 -0.16
C ALA A 43 5.18 12.32 0.72
N VAL A 44 5.40 11.40 1.67
CA VAL A 44 6.63 11.31 2.47
C VAL A 44 7.81 10.85 1.61
N ALA A 45 7.61 9.86 0.72
CA ALA A 45 8.64 9.40 -0.21
C ALA A 45 9.04 10.49 -1.22
N ALA A 46 8.09 11.33 -1.63
CA ALA A 46 8.31 12.51 -2.45
C ALA A 46 8.90 13.71 -1.67
N GLY A 47 9.21 13.56 -0.37
CA GLY A 47 9.85 14.59 0.45
C GLY A 47 8.95 15.75 0.88
N HIS A 48 7.64 15.68 0.63
CA HIS A 48 6.71 16.77 0.95
C HIS A 48 6.32 16.81 2.43
N TRP A 49 6.49 15.71 3.16
CA TRP A 49 6.09 15.58 4.57
C TRP A 49 7.15 14.84 5.40
N PRO A 50 7.33 15.21 6.68
CA PRO A 50 8.26 14.53 7.57
C PRO A 50 7.80 13.09 7.88
N ARG A 51 8.75 12.18 8.10
CA ARG A 51 8.48 10.75 8.40
C ARG A 51 7.59 10.54 9.63
N ALA A 52 7.59 11.49 10.58
CA ALA A 52 6.72 11.48 11.76
C ALA A 52 5.23 11.39 11.42
N THR A 53 4.82 11.86 10.24
CA THR A 53 3.43 11.83 9.78
C THR A 53 2.90 10.39 9.61
N LEU A 54 3.79 9.41 9.38
CA LEU A 54 3.43 7.98 9.30
C LEU A 54 3.01 7.37 10.65
N ALA A 55 3.26 8.06 11.77
CA ALA A 55 2.81 7.62 13.09
C ALA A 55 1.36 8.02 13.41
N ILE A 56 0.75 8.90 12.60
CA ILE A 56 -0.63 9.39 12.82
C ILE A 56 -1.66 8.25 12.77
N PRO A 57 -1.64 7.35 11.77
CA PRO A 57 -2.60 6.24 11.69
C PRO A 57 -2.56 5.28 12.90
N PRO A 58 -1.40 4.75 13.34
CA PRO A 58 -1.37 3.90 14.53
C PRO A 58 -1.73 4.66 15.82
N ALA A 59 -1.37 5.95 15.93
CA ALA A 59 -1.77 6.77 17.07
C ALA A 59 -3.30 6.93 17.17
N LEU A 60 -3.98 7.16 16.04
CA LEU A 60 -5.45 7.22 15.98
C LEU A 60 -6.12 5.92 16.43
N VAL A 61 -5.58 4.77 16.01
CA VAL A 61 -6.06 3.45 16.43
C VAL A 61 -5.87 3.27 17.94
N ALA A 62 -4.73 3.66 18.49
CA ALA A 62 -4.47 3.58 19.93
C ALA A 62 -5.46 4.44 20.74
N VAL A 63 -5.73 5.68 20.29
CA VAL A 63 -6.74 6.57 20.91
C VAL A 63 -8.13 5.95 20.85
N PHE A 64 -8.50 5.33 19.73
CA PHE A 64 -9.78 4.65 19.61
C PHE A 64 -9.93 3.46 20.55
N ILE A 65 -8.90 2.61 20.67
CA ILE A 65 -8.90 1.47 21.60
C ILE A 65 -9.06 1.97 23.04
N ALA A 66 -8.32 3.01 23.43
CA ALA A 66 -8.41 3.59 24.76
C ALA A 66 -9.83 4.13 25.04
N GLY A 67 -10.40 4.93 24.13
CA GLY A 67 -11.74 5.48 24.29
C GLY A 67 -12.84 4.40 24.33
N TYR A 68 -12.72 3.36 23.50
CA TYR A 68 -13.66 2.24 23.49
C TYR A 68 -13.59 1.43 24.79
N ALA A 69 -12.39 1.22 25.35
CA ALA A 69 -12.23 0.60 26.65
C ALA A 69 -12.90 1.44 27.77
N THR A 70 -12.71 2.76 27.80
CA THR A 70 -13.36 3.65 28.77
C THR A 70 -14.89 3.61 28.67
N TYR A 71 -15.44 3.65 27.44
CA TYR A 71 -16.88 3.54 27.19
C TYR A 71 -17.46 2.23 27.74
N ARG A 72 -16.78 1.11 27.49
CA ARG A 72 -17.23 -0.21 27.96
C ARG A 72 -17.14 -0.34 29.47
N PHE A 73 -16.07 0.17 30.07
CA PHE A 73 -15.93 0.18 31.53
C PHE A 73 -17.03 0.99 32.21
N ALA A 74 -17.40 2.16 31.66
CA ALA A 74 -18.50 2.98 32.16
C ALA A 74 -19.87 2.25 32.08
N LEU A 75 -20.11 1.49 31.01
CA LEU A 75 -21.34 0.71 30.83
C LEU A 75 -21.45 -0.50 31.78
N VAL A 76 -20.33 -1.18 32.04
CA VAL A 76 -20.26 -2.27 33.01
C VAL A 76 -20.48 -1.73 34.42
N ARG A 77 -19.84 -0.61 34.78
CA ARG A 77 -20.03 0.05 36.07
C ARG A 77 -21.47 0.54 36.28
N ALA A 78 -22.19 0.88 35.22
CA ALA A 78 -23.61 1.24 35.27
C ALA A 78 -24.55 0.02 35.38
N GLY A 79 -24.04 -1.22 35.44
CA GLY A 79 -24.83 -2.45 35.54
C GLY A 79 -25.65 -2.78 34.28
N ARG A 80 -25.45 -2.05 33.18
CA ARG A 80 -26.25 -2.19 31.94
C ARG A 80 -25.61 -3.08 30.89
N TYR A 81 -24.45 -3.63 31.18
CA TYR A 81 -23.73 -4.45 30.23
C TYR A 81 -22.97 -5.59 30.94
N PRO A 82 -23.13 -6.86 30.51
CA PRO A 82 -22.40 -7.97 31.08
C PRO A 82 -20.89 -7.81 30.85
N ALA A 83 -20.11 -7.82 31.93
CA ALA A 83 -18.65 -7.65 31.90
C ALA A 83 -17.96 -8.67 30.97
N GLY A 84 -18.43 -9.91 30.94
CA GLY A 84 -17.89 -10.96 30.07
C GLY A 84 -18.03 -10.63 28.58
N LYS A 85 -19.19 -10.10 28.14
CA LYS A 85 -19.39 -9.65 26.75
C LYS A 85 -18.52 -8.44 26.42
N ALA A 86 -18.26 -7.58 27.40
CA ALA A 86 -17.37 -6.43 27.23
C ALA A 86 -15.95 -6.85 26.90
N LEU A 87 -15.40 -7.77 27.70
CA LEU A 87 -14.05 -8.30 27.55
C LEU A 87 -13.87 -9.08 26.24
N VAL A 88 -14.78 -9.98 25.90
CA VAL A 88 -14.68 -10.79 24.67
C VAL A 88 -14.72 -9.90 23.42
N GLN A 89 -15.62 -8.92 23.37
CA GLN A 89 -15.74 -8.03 22.21
C GLN A 89 -14.53 -7.10 22.08
N LEU A 90 -14.00 -6.60 23.19
CA LEU A 90 -12.78 -5.79 23.20
C LEU A 90 -11.57 -6.62 22.76
N GLY A 91 -11.42 -7.83 23.31
CA GLY A 91 -10.36 -8.77 22.94
C GLY A 91 -10.41 -9.15 21.47
N LEU A 92 -11.60 -9.42 20.93
CA LEU A 92 -11.79 -9.75 19.52
C LEU A 92 -11.45 -8.57 18.60
N MET A 93 -11.83 -7.34 18.96
CA MET A 93 -11.44 -6.14 18.21
C MET A 93 -9.93 -5.92 18.20
N VAL A 94 -9.28 -6.03 19.36
CA VAL A 94 -7.83 -5.89 19.49
C VAL A 94 -7.12 -6.97 18.68
N LEU A 95 -7.59 -8.23 18.75
CA LEU A 95 -7.06 -9.33 17.96
C LEU A 95 -7.22 -9.08 16.47
N MET A 96 -8.40 -8.63 16.02
CA MET A 96 -8.65 -8.36 14.60
C MET A 96 -7.76 -7.23 14.07
N VAL A 97 -7.58 -6.16 14.85
CA VAL A 97 -6.65 -5.06 14.51
C VAL A 97 -5.21 -5.56 14.50
N ALA A 98 -4.80 -6.41 15.45
CA ALA A 98 -3.45 -6.99 15.49
C ALA A 98 -3.18 -7.90 14.28
N VAL A 99 -4.15 -8.71 13.88
CA VAL A 99 -4.05 -9.59 12.70
C VAL A 99 -3.97 -8.76 11.42
N ILE A 100 -4.88 -7.79 11.23
CA ILE A 100 -4.87 -6.91 10.05
C ILE A 100 -3.57 -6.09 10.01
N GLY A 101 -3.15 -5.55 11.15
CA GLY A 101 -1.91 -4.80 11.30
C GLY A 101 -0.68 -5.65 10.99
N GLY A 102 -0.60 -6.87 11.53
CA GLY A 102 0.49 -7.80 11.26
C GLY A 102 0.61 -8.15 9.78
N ILE A 103 -0.51 -8.48 9.14
CA ILE A 103 -0.57 -8.78 7.70
C ILE A 103 -0.17 -7.55 6.84
N ALA A 104 -0.57 -6.34 7.25
CA ALA A 104 -0.21 -5.11 6.54
C ALA A 104 1.28 -4.74 6.73
N LEU A 105 1.83 -4.97 7.94
CA LEU A 105 3.23 -4.71 8.28
C LEU A 105 4.18 -5.69 7.59
N GLU A 106 3.86 -6.99 7.56
CA GLU A 106 4.68 -8.00 6.87
C GLU A 106 4.83 -7.72 5.38
N ARG A 107 3.77 -7.24 4.72
CA ARG A 107 3.85 -6.82 3.31
C ARG A 107 4.77 -5.62 3.08
N GLY A 108 4.97 -4.77 4.09
CA GLY A 108 5.88 -3.63 4.01
C GLY A 108 7.35 -3.96 4.34
N GLN A 109 7.61 -5.05 5.06
CA GLN A 109 8.94 -5.40 5.56
C GLN A 109 9.77 -6.30 4.63
N GLY A 110 9.19 -6.78 3.52
CA GLY A 110 9.89 -7.66 2.58
C GLY A 110 10.69 -6.97 1.47
N ALA A 111 10.68 -5.63 1.39
CA ALA A 111 11.42 -4.89 0.37
C ALA A 111 12.82 -4.55 0.90
N PRO A 112 13.92 -5.05 0.31
CA PRO A 112 15.25 -4.55 0.64
C PRO A 112 15.31 -3.02 0.45
N ASP A 113 15.94 -2.31 1.40
CA ASP A 113 16.02 -0.84 1.49
C ASP A 113 16.57 -0.16 0.22
N ALA A 114 17.27 -0.91 -0.63
CA ALA A 114 17.67 -0.48 -1.96
C ALA A 114 17.16 -1.49 -3.00
N PRO A 115 16.29 -1.09 -3.94
CA PRO A 115 15.93 -1.94 -5.07
C PRO A 115 17.20 -2.34 -5.82
N VAL A 116 17.38 -3.65 -6.06
CA VAL A 116 18.51 -4.17 -6.85
C VAL A 116 18.55 -3.42 -8.18
N ASP A 117 19.71 -2.85 -8.49
CA ASP A 117 19.98 -2.14 -9.74
C ASP A 117 19.99 -3.14 -10.90
N LEU A 118 18.95 -3.07 -11.73
CA LEU A 118 18.80 -3.95 -12.88
C LEU A 118 19.72 -3.53 -14.04
N GLY A 119 20.29 -2.32 -14.04
CA GLY A 119 21.16 -1.83 -15.11
C GLY A 119 22.37 -2.74 -15.32
N ARG A 120 23.02 -3.18 -14.23
CA ARG A 120 24.12 -4.16 -14.31
C ARG A 120 23.66 -5.52 -14.85
N ALA A 121 22.48 -5.98 -14.45
CA ALA A 121 21.97 -7.28 -14.87
C ALA A 121 21.54 -7.28 -16.35
N LEU A 122 20.97 -6.18 -16.84
CA LEU A 122 20.67 -5.98 -18.26
C LEU A 122 21.93 -5.94 -19.14
N ALA A 123 23.07 -5.51 -18.58
CA ALA A 123 24.36 -5.51 -19.24
C ALA A 123 25.19 -6.80 -19.01
N SER A 124 24.61 -7.82 -18.36
CA SER A 124 25.31 -9.07 -18.08
C SER A 124 25.70 -9.82 -19.36
N THR A 125 26.83 -10.53 -19.32
CA THR A 125 27.22 -11.44 -20.40
C THR A 125 26.33 -12.67 -20.47
N ASP A 126 25.75 -13.07 -19.34
CA ASP A 126 24.82 -14.20 -19.23
C ASP A 126 23.44 -13.83 -19.83
N PRO A 127 22.98 -14.52 -20.89
CA PRO A 127 21.67 -14.25 -21.49
C PRO A 127 20.50 -14.50 -20.53
N ASP A 128 20.61 -15.45 -19.60
CA ASP A 128 19.54 -15.75 -18.65
C ASP A 128 19.39 -14.60 -17.64
N ALA A 129 20.51 -14.06 -17.16
CA ALA A 129 20.51 -12.85 -16.33
C ALA A 129 19.89 -11.63 -17.04
N ARG A 130 20.18 -11.42 -18.33
CA ARG A 130 19.57 -10.33 -19.10
C ARG A 130 18.06 -10.52 -19.28
N ALA A 131 17.62 -11.74 -19.59
CA ALA A 131 16.21 -12.08 -19.77
C ALA A 131 15.42 -11.86 -18.46
N MET A 132 15.93 -12.37 -17.34
CA MET A 132 15.33 -12.16 -16.02
C MET A 132 15.31 -10.68 -15.64
N ALA A 133 16.38 -9.93 -15.91
CA ALA A 133 16.42 -8.50 -15.63
C ALA A 133 15.39 -7.73 -16.47
N ALA A 134 15.22 -8.08 -17.75
CA ALA A 134 14.22 -7.49 -18.62
C ALA A 134 12.78 -7.82 -18.16
N GLU A 135 12.54 -9.05 -17.71
CA GLU A 135 11.26 -9.46 -17.13
C GLU A 135 10.95 -8.68 -15.83
N LEU A 136 11.89 -8.67 -14.89
CA LEU A 136 11.73 -7.98 -13.60
C LEU A 136 11.52 -6.48 -13.76
N ALA A 137 12.13 -5.85 -14.77
CA ALA A 137 11.94 -4.44 -15.07
C ALA A 137 10.46 -4.09 -15.34
N ARG A 138 9.64 -5.03 -15.83
CA ARG A 138 8.19 -4.85 -16.03
C ARG A 138 7.41 -4.67 -14.75
N HIS A 139 7.90 -5.24 -13.65
CA HIS A 139 7.24 -5.27 -12.35
C HIS A 139 7.78 -4.22 -11.38
N ARG A 140 8.75 -3.40 -11.80
CA ARG A 140 9.24 -2.26 -11.02
C ARG A 140 8.29 -1.06 -11.14
N PRO A 141 8.34 -0.11 -10.18
CA PRO A 141 7.66 1.17 -10.33
C PRO A 141 8.03 1.85 -11.65
N ARG A 142 7.05 2.51 -12.26
CA ARG A 142 7.16 3.08 -13.61
C ARG A 142 8.40 3.97 -13.76
N GLU A 143 8.68 4.80 -12.76
CA GLU A 143 9.80 5.75 -12.74
C GLU A 143 11.17 5.06 -12.71
N VAL A 144 11.24 3.83 -12.19
CA VAL A 144 12.45 3.00 -12.23
C VAL A 144 12.58 2.35 -13.60
N SER A 145 11.51 1.78 -14.13
CA SER A 145 11.51 1.08 -15.41
C SER A 145 11.77 2.01 -16.60
N GLU A 146 11.26 3.25 -16.55
CA GLU A 146 11.50 4.27 -17.58
C GLU A 146 12.99 4.63 -17.73
N ARG A 147 13.76 4.59 -16.63
CA ARG A 147 15.23 4.79 -16.67
C ARG A 147 15.97 3.64 -17.35
N LEU A 148 15.37 2.47 -17.44
CA LEU A 148 15.94 1.28 -18.08
C LEU A 148 15.57 1.19 -19.57
N VAL A 149 14.67 2.05 -20.07
CA VAL A 149 14.20 2.03 -21.47
C VAL A 149 15.35 2.03 -22.48
N PRO A 150 16.39 2.87 -22.38
CA PRO A 150 17.49 2.83 -23.34
C PRO A 150 18.16 1.46 -23.42
N ALA A 151 18.42 0.80 -22.28
CA ALA A 151 19.02 -0.53 -22.25
C ALA A 151 18.07 -1.60 -22.80
N LEU A 152 16.78 -1.56 -22.43
CA LEU A 152 15.78 -2.49 -22.93
C LEU A 152 15.58 -2.40 -24.45
N VAL A 153 15.70 -1.20 -25.03
CA VAL A 153 15.60 -1.01 -26.47
C VAL A 153 16.76 -1.67 -27.22
N GLU A 154 17.98 -1.60 -26.68
CA GLU A 154 19.12 -2.32 -27.27
C GLU A 154 18.93 -3.84 -27.16
N LEU A 155 18.36 -4.34 -26.05
CA LEU A 155 18.04 -5.76 -25.88
C LEU A 155 16.93 -6.27 -26.82
N ALA A 156 16.15 -5.39 -27.46
CA ALA A 156 15.18 -5.81 -28.48
C ALA A 156 15.84 -6.42 -29.74
N ALA A 157 17.16 -6.23 -29.90
CA ALA A 157 18.02 -6.82 -30.92
C ALA A 157 19.01 -7.86 -30.37
N ASP A 158 18.87 -8.29 -29.10
CA ASP A 158 19.78 -9.25 -28.48
C ASP A 158 19.88 -10.56 -29.29
N PRO A 159 21.06 -11.22 -29.38
CA PRO A 159 21.19 -12.50 -30.08
C PRO A 159 20.27 -13.59 -29.49
N ALA A 160 20.04 -13.59 -28.17
CA ALA A 160 19.19 -14.56 -27.51
C ALA A 160 17.69 -14.26 -27.73
N PRO A 161 16.89 -15.22 -28.25
CA PRO A 161 15.47 -14.98 -28.53
C PRO A 161 14.64 -14.69 -27.28
N GLU A 162 15.03 -15.28 -26.15
CA GLU A 162 14.38 -15.05 -24.85
C GLU A 162 14.55 -13.60 -24.39
N VAL A 163 15.77 -13.07 -24.45
CA VAL A 163 16.09 -11.69 -24.07
C VAL A 163 15.30 -10.70 -24.94
N ARG A 164 15.24 -10.92 -26.26
CA ARG A 164 14.43 -10.09 -27.16
C ARG A 164 12.95 -10.10 -26.77
N ARG A 165 12.40 -11.27 -26.45
CA ARG A 165 10.99 -11.41 -26.09
C ARG A 165 10.68 -10.66 -24.79
N GLN A 166 11.49 -10.85 -23.76
CA GLN A 166 11.28 -10.18 -22.47
C GLN A 166 11.47 -8.66 -22.58
N ALA A 167 12.48 -8.21 -23.31
CA ALA A 167 12.69 -6.78 -23.57
C ALA A 167 11.49 -6.14 -24.28
N ARG A 168 10.98 -6.77 -25.35
CA ARG A 168 9.79 -6.28 -26.08
C ARG A 168 8.54 -6.29 -25.22
N ALA A 169 8.28 -7.37 -24.48
CA ALA A 169 7.13 -7.45 -23.59
C ALA A 169 7.16 -6.34 -22.52
N THR A 170 8.33 -6.03 -21.98
CA THR A 170 8.50 -4.94 -21.03
C THR A 170 8.34 -3.56 -21.67
N LEU A 171 8.88 -3.33 -22.87
CA LEU A 171 8.69 -2.09 -23.62
C LEU A 171 7.21 -1.86 -23.96
N ALA A 172 6.51 -2.90 -24.42
CA ALA A 172 5.07 -2.84 -24.72
C ALA A 172 4.24 -2.57 -23.46
N ALA A 173 4.57 -3.21 -22.34
CA ALA A 173 3.89 -2.96 -21.07
C ALA A 173 4.05 -1.52 -20.59
N LEU A 174 5.24 -0.92 -20.75
CA LEU A 174 5.49 0.48 -20.39
C LEU A 174 4.81 1.47 -21.33
N ALA A 175 4.78 1.13 -22.63
CA ALA A 175 4.15 1.90 -23.68
C ALA A 175 2.62 1.86 -23.62
N GLY A 176 2.05 0.76 -23.13
CA GLY A 176 0.62 0.44 -23.23
C GLY A 176 0.22 -0.16 -24.59
N GLU A 177 1.17 -0.29 -25.52
CA GLU A 177 0.97 -0.81 -26.88
C GLU A 177 2.28 -1.39 -27.42
N ASP A 178 2.21 -2.35 -28.35
CA ASP A 178 3.40 -2.89 -29.02
C ASP A 178 3.76 -2.05 -30.26
N ALA A 179 4.36 -0.88 -30.03
CA ALA A 179 4.75 0.04 -31.08
C ALA A 179 5.98 -0.42 -31.90
N GLY A 180 6.81 -1.29 -31.31
CA GLY A 180 8.00 -1.80 -31.98
C GLY A 180 7.76 -3.08 -32.76
N GLY A 181 6.79 -3.92 -32.38
CA GLY A 181 6.45 -5.15 -33.08
C GLY A 181 7.64 -6.11 -33.26
N ASP A 182 7.53 -6.99 -34.25
CA ASP A 182 8.55 -8.00 -34.55
C ASP A 182 9.43 -7.65 -35.76
N GLY A 183 10.55 -8.37 -35.89
CA GLY A 183 11.49 -8.22 -37.00
C GLY A 183 12.80 -7.49 -36.66
N PRO A 184 13.68 -7.31 -37.66
CA PRO A 184 15.02 -6.72 -37.49
C PRO A 184 14.98 -5.23 -37.15
N ASP A 185 13.97 -4.49 -37.64
CA ASP A 185 13.86 -3.03 -37.44
C ASP A 185 13.09 -2.66 -36.15
N ALA A 186 12.67 -3.66 -35.37
CA ALA A 186 11.95 -3.43 -34.11
C ALA A 186 12.69 -2.51 -33.12
N PRO A 187 14.03 -2.61 -32.95
CA PRO A 187 14.77 -1.68 -32.10
C PRO A 187 14.67 -0.23 -32.58
N GLU A 188 14.72 0.02 -33.89
CA GLU A 188 14.64 1.37 -34.44
C GLU A 188 13.26 2.00 -34.23
N ARG A 189 12.20 1.21 -34.43
CA ARG A 189 10.82 1.63 -34.13
C ARG A 189 10.63 1.94 -32.65
N TRP A 190 11.17 1.09 -31.77
CA TRP A 190 11.18 1.36 -30.33
C TRP A 190 11.97 2.62 -29.97
N ARG A 191 13.15 2.83 -30.56
CA ARG A 191 13.94 4.06 -30.36
C ARG A 191 13.15 5.29 -30.78
N ALA A 192 12.53 5.27 -31.97
CA ALA A 192 11.73 6.39 -32.47
C ALA A 192 10.54 6.71 -31.53
N PHE A 193 9.82 5.68 -31.09
CA PHE A 193 8.69 5.80 -30.17
C PHE A 193 9.05 6.43 -28.83
N TRP A 194 10.16 5.99 -28.23
CA TRP A 194 10.59 6.48 -26.91
C TRP A 194 11.35 7.81 -26.99
N ARG A 195 12.01 8.13 -28.10
CA ARG A 195 12.52 9.49 -28.37
C ARG A 195 11.39 10.50 -28.47
N ALA A 196 10.28 10.16 -29.14
CA ALA A 196 9.11 11.04 -29.23
C ALA A 196 8.51 11.37 -27.84
N ARG A 197 8.72 10.49 -26.85
CA ARG A 197 8.31 10.68 -25.45
C ARG A 197 9.41 11.24 -24.53
N GLY A 198 10.58 11.56 -25.07
CA GLY A 198 11.68 12.19 -24.32
C GLY A 198 12.46 11.26 -23.38
N LEU A 199 12.25 9.94 -23.44
CA LEU A 199 12.95 8.97 -22.58
C LEU A 199 14.29 8.48 -23.16
N ILE A 200 14.57 8.77 -24.42
CA ILE A 200 15.85 8.50 -25.06
C ILE A 200 16.39 9.84 -25.60
N PRO A 201 17.62 10.24 -25.24
CA PRO A 201 18.25 11.44 -25.79
C PRO A 201 18.42 11.33 -27.31
N ARG A 202 18.42 12.49 -27.98
CA ARG A 202 18.59 12.57 -29.44
C ARG A 202 19.98 12.15 -29.88
#